data_AF-A0A7D6BNA2-F1
#
_entry.id   AF-A0A7D6BNA2-F1
#
_cell.length_a   1.000
_cell.length_b   1.000
_cell.length_c   1.000
_cell.angle_alpha   90.00
_cell.angle_beta   90.00
_cell.angle_gamma   90.00
#
_symmetry.space_group_name_H-M   'P 1'
#
loop_
_entity.id
_entity.type
_entity.pdbx_description
1 polymer ?
#
loop_
_entity_poly.entity_id
_entity_poly.type
_entity_poly.pdbx_seq_one_letter_code
_entity_poly.pdbx_strand_id
1 'polypeptide(L)' 'MEKEIGRVYISKQGDCRVYLRKAVVKALNLKTNDKLIIEIDEKAKRLIVTKLE' A
#
# COMPACT_ATOMS: atom_id res chain seq x y z
N MET A 1 -13.25 13.33 6.49
CA MET A 1 -12.34 13.58 5.35
C MET A 1 -11.50 12.34 5.15
N GLU A 2 -11.70 11.60 4.06
CA GLU A 2 -10.81 10.50 3.70
C GLU A 2 -9.46 11.09 3.26
N LYS A 3 -8.39 10.73 3.98
CA LYS A 3 -7.02 11.07 3.58
C LYS A 3 -6.51 9.94 2.70
N GLU A 4 -6.15 10.26 1.45
CA GLU A 4 -5.42 9.35 0.55
C GLU A 4 -4.21 8.75 1.29
N ILE A 5 -4.17 7.43 1.47
CA ILE A 5 -3.12 6.72 2.22
C ILE A 5 -1.96 6.27 1.34
N GLY A 6 -2.16 6.20 0.03
CA GLY A 6 -1.18 5.79 -0.96
C GLY A 6 -1.79 5.65 -2.36
N ARG A 7 -0.99 5.17 -3.31
CA ARG A 7 -1.39 4.89 -4.70
C ARG A 7 -0.78 3.57 -5.16
N VAL A 8 -1.56 2.78 -5.89
CA VAL A 8 -1.07 1.60 -6.62
C VAL A 8 -1.04 1.95 -8.09
N TYR A 9 0.06 1.61 -8.74
CA TYR A 9 0.23 1.70 -10.18
C TYR A 9 0.52 0.31 -10.72
N ILE A 10 -0.34 -0.19 -11.60
CA ILE A 10 -0.13 -1.45 -12.31
C ILE A 10 0.25 -1.09 -13.75
N SER A 11 1.46 -1.46 -14.16
CA SER A 11 1.94 -1.26 -15.52
C SER A 11 1.17 -2.19 -16.48
N LYS A 12 1.11 -1.83 -17.77
CA LYS A 12 0.55 -2.72 -18.81
C LYS A 12 1.28 -4.06 -18.91
N GLN A 13 2.49 -4.15 -18.40
CA GLN A 13 3.34 -5.36 -18.38
C GLN A 13 3.11 -6.21 -17.12
N GLY A 14 2.22 -5.77 -16.21
CA GLY A 14 1.90 -6.47 -14.97
C GLY A 14 2.75 -6.05 -13.77
N ASP A 15 3.65 -5.07 -13.91
CA ASP A 15 4.44 -4.59 -12.77
C ASP A 15 3.56 -3.79 -11.83
N CYS A 16 3.51 -4.19 -10.56
CA CYS A 16 2.82 -3.45 -9.52
C CYS A 16 3.81 -2.57 -8.73
N ARG A 17 3.56 -1.26 -8.69
CA ARG A 17 4.27 -0.31 -7.82
C ARG A 17 3.31 0.31 -6.84
N VAL A 18 3.67 0.31 -5.56
CA VAL A 18 2.87 0.93 -4.51
C VAL A 18 3.63 2.08 -3.86
N TYR A 19 2.99 3.24 -3.82
CA TYR A 19 3.48 4.44 -3.18
C TYR A 19 2.67 4.68 -1.91
N LEU A 20 3.29 4.51 -0.75
CA LEU A 20 2.65 4.75 0.54
C LEU A 20 3.04 6.14 1.07
N ARG A 21 2.09 6.85 1.70
CA ARG A 21 2.44 8.10 2.38
C ARG A 21 3.39 7.83 3.54
N LYS A 22 4.26 8.80 3.83
CA LYS A 22 5.23 8.75 4.96
C LYS A 22 4.55 8.43 6.30
N ALA A 23 3.30 8.84 6.51
CA ALA A 23 2.52 8.52 7.70
C ALA A 23 2.24 7.00 7.84
N VAL A 24 1.93 6.31 6.74
CA VAL A 24 1.69 4.86 6.73
C VAL A 24 3.00 4.10 6.98
N VAL A 25 4.08 4.51 6.30
CA VAL A 25 5.42 3.93 6.50
C VAL A 25 5.84 4.02 7.98
N LYS A 26 5.59 5.16 8.62
CA LYS A 26 5.85 5.36 10.05
C LYS A 26 4.93 4.53 10.95
N ALA A 27 3.62 4.52 10.67
CA ALA A 27 2.64 3.80 11.48
C ALA A 27 2.88 2.28 11.48
N LEU A 28 3.29 1.72 10.35
CA LEU A 28 3.62 0.30 10.20
C LEU A 28 5.10 -0.02 10.49
N ASN A 29 5.91 1.00 10.83
CA ASN A 29 7.35 0.87 11.04
C ASN A 29 8.06 0.08 9.92
N LEU A 30 7.77 0.47 8.68
CA LEU A 30 8.29 -0.23 7.50
C LEU A 30 9.79 0.06 7.31
N LYS A 31 10.54 -1.00 7.02
CA LYS A 31 11.97 -0.99 6.70
C LYS A 31 12.20 -1.53 5.29
N THR A 32 13.35 -1.22 4.73
CA THR A 32 13.79 -1.81 3.46
C THR A 32 13.78 -3.35 3.59
N ASN A 33 13.23 -4.02 2.57
CA ASN A 33 13.03 -5.48 2.50
C ASN A 33 11.93 -6.06 3.39
N ASP A 34 11.14 -5.25 4.10
CA ASP A 34 9.93 -5.76 4.73
C ASP A 34 8.99 -6.34 3.67
N LYS A 35 8.41 -7.51 3.97
CA LYS A 35 7.40 -8.13 3.12
C LYS A 35 6.04 -7.55 3.48
N LEU A 36 5.28 -7.17 2.45
CA LEU A 36 3.94 -6.59 2.59
C LEU A 36 2.94 -7.41 1.79
N ILE A 37 1.73 -7.57 2.34
CA ILE A 37 0.54 -7.91 1.57
C ILE A 37 -0.22 -6.62 1.31
N ILE A 38 -0.66 -6.46 0.06
CA ILE A 38 -1.43 -5.30 -0.39
C ILE A 38 -2.70 -5.81 -1.04
N GLU A 39 -3.84 -5.44 -0.46
CA GLU A 39 -5.16 -5.83 -0.93
C GLU A 39 -5.95 -4.60 -1.37
N ILE A 40 -6.68 -4.74 -2.48
CA ILE A 40 -7.55 -3.70 -3.01
C ILE A 40 -8.99 -4.15 -2.80
N ASP A 41 -9.70 -3.44 -1.93
CA ASP A 41 -11.13 -3.63 -1.72
C ASP A 41 -11.87 -2.60 -2.57
N GLU A 42 -12.19 -2.98 -3.82
CA GLU A 42 -12.82 -2.11 -4.80
C GLU A 42 -14.22 -1.63 -4.36
N LYS A 43 -14.96 -2.50 -3.66
CA LYS A 43 -16.32 -2.18 -3.17
C LYS A 43 -16.29 -1.07 -2.14
N ALA A 44 -15.36 -1.16 -1.20
CA ALA A 44 -15.17 -0.14 -0.17
C ALA A 44 -14.21 0.98 -0.60
N LYS A 45 -13.69 0.95 -1.84
CA LYS A 45 -12.72 1.91 -2.39
C LYS A 45 -11.52 2.16 -1.48
N ARG A 46 -11.02 1.11 -0.83
CA ARG A 46 -9.89 1.21 0.12
C ARG A 46 -8.76 0.26 -0.23
N LEU A 47 -7.58 0.61 0.27
CA LEU A 47 -6.38 -0.18 0.16
C LEU A 47 -5.97 -0.67 1.55
N ILE A 48 -5.72 -1.97 1.68
CA ILE A 48 -5.29 -2.59 2.93
C ILE A 48 -3.82 -2.97 2.77
N VAL A 49 -3.00 -2.54 3.72
CA VAL A 49 -1.56 -2.85 3.75
C VAL A 49 -1.27 -3.59 5.04
N THR A 50 -0.78 -4.82 4.89
CA THR A 50 -0.42 -5.68 6.01
C THR A 50 1.08 -5.94 5.95
N LYS A 51 1.81 -5.60 7.02
CA LYS A 51 3.21 -5.99 7.17
C LYS A 51 3.26 -7.45 7.61
N LEU A 52 4.06 -8.24 6.90
CA LEU A 52 4.36 -9.62 7.30
C LEU A 52 5.57 -9.60 8.23
N GLU A 53 5.53 -10.42 9.29
CA GLU A 53 6.62 -10.62 10.24
C GLU A 53 7.79 -11.40 9.63
#